data_AF-A0A9E5NTC7-F1
#
_entry.id   AF-A0A9E5NTC7-F1
#
_cell.length_a   1.000
_cell.length_b   1.000
_cell.length_c   1.000
_cell.angle_alpha   90.00
_cell.angle_beta   90.00
_cell.angle_gamma   90.00
#
_symmetry.space_group_name_H-M   'P 1'
#
loop_
_entity.id
_entity.type
_entity.pdbx_description
1 polymer ?
#
loop_
_entity_poly.entity_id
_entity_poly.type
_entity_poly.pdbx_seq_one_letter_code
_entity_poly.pdbx_strand_id
1 'polypeptide(L)'
;MTATLAIAFIIPVIGGSLLLCVFWPRERGLRGDLPLILALGAGLGLGLSSAGFFIGLVGFGSSKAFFALEAMGLAVLLGLALRRVRSEALTGPRRPVGHPTGAPFVSWLLAPAFAGSLIAALVRFGYRSATYPHGAWDATTIWNLRARFLFRGADHWRDAFSNLLGTWAHADYPLLVPGAVARAWSFIGSEPQAVPILLGLVFTLATALLLWGALTSLRSRGQGLLAGVVLLCCNSLVYQGANQYADVPLAFFMLGSFVALALADTVKEGGDGLVVLAGLTAGLAAWTKNEGLLFVLALFVARLLVIARLRGGRQALRCQGVMVLGLAPMLLLICAFKWGIAPANDLLASLQPTDILDRLTNPWRLWFVLHSFGERFLALSGWLAAAPLALALYLLVVGWRKEGVERESLGTMLVTLGLVLAAYIFVYVVTPYDLAWHVATSMHRLALHCWPSLLFAYFLIVRNPEAAVTEL
;
A
#
# COMPACT_ATOMS: atom_id res chain seq x y z
N MET A 1 -3.12 13.35 27.29
CA MET A 1 -3.76 12.83 26.06
C MET A 1 -2.84 12.86 24.85
N THR A 2 -2.19 14.00 24.53
CA THR A 2 -1.30 14.13 23.36
C THR A 2 -0.09 13.19 23.38
N ALA A 3 0.58 13.02 24.53
CA ALA A 3 1.72 12.10 24.67
C ALA A 3 1.32 10.63 24.43
N THR A 4 0.23 10.16 25.05
CA THR A 4 -0.28 8.79 24.87
C THR A 4 -0.69 8.51 23.43
N LEU A 5 -1.32 9.49 22.77
CA LEU A 5 -1.67 9.41 21.35
C LEU A 5 -0.42 9.24 20.47
N ALA A 6 0.62 10.04 20.71
CA ALA A 6 1.88 9.92 19.96
C ALA A 6 2.54 8.56 20.16
N ILE A 7 2.63 8.08 21.41
CA ILE A 7 3.20 6.78 21.76
C ILE A 7 2.43 5.63 21.08
N ALA A 8 1.10 5.74 20.97
CA ALA A 8 0.27 4.74 20.31
C ALA A 8 0.67 4.51 18.84
N PHE A 9 1.18 5.54 18.14
CA PHE A 9 1.65 5.41 16.76
C PHE A 9 3.16 5.16 16.66
N ILE A 10 3.97 5.79 17.52
CA ILE A 10 5.42 5.67 17.49
C ILE A 10 5.87 4.23 17.74
N ILE A 11 5.27 3.52 18.70
CA ILE A 11 5.65 2.13 19.02
C ILE A 11 5.54 1.22 17.78
N PRO A 12 4.38 1.12 17.09
CA PRO A 12 4.28 0.37 15.85
C PRO A 12 5.28 0.81 14.79
N VAL A 13 5.42 2.12 14.55
CA VAL A 13 6.33 2.67 13.51
C VAL A 13 7.78 2.27 13.77
N ILE A 14 8.24 2.32 15.03
CA ILE A 14 9.57 1.85 15.42
C ILE A 14 9.69 0.34 15.16
N GLY A 15 8.69 -0.44 15.57
CA GLY A 15 8.67 -1.90 15.33
C GLY A 15 8.82 -2.27 13.86
N GLY A 16 8.07 -1.62 12.97
CA GLY A 16 8.20 -1.84 11.53
C GLY A 16 9.54 -1.38 10.96
N SER A 17 10.09 -0.27 11.45
CA SER A 17 11.41 0.21 11.04
C SER A 17 12.54 -0.74 11.49
N LEU A 18 12.45 -1.30 12.71
CA LEU A 18 13.38 -2.30 13.21
C LEU A 18 13.29 -3.60 12.41
N LEU A 19 12.08 -4.04 12.07
CA LEU A 19 11.87 -5.21 11.19
C LEU A 19 12.56 -5.00 9.83
N LEU A 20 12.38 -3.82 9.23
CA LEU A 20 13.08 -3.48 7.99
C LEU A 20 14.59 -3.50 8.15
N CYS A 21 15.14 -2.94 9.24
CA CYS A 21 16.56 -3.05 9.52
C CYS A 21 17.01 -4.52 9.52
N VAL A 22 16.23 -5.46 10.04
CA VAL A 22 16.59 -6.90 10.04
C VAL A 22 16.58 -7.52 8.64
N PHE A 23 15.65 -7.14 7.77
CA PHE A 23 15.47 -7.75 6.43
C PHE A 23 16.08 -6.96 5.27
N TRP A 24 16.55 -5.72 5.49
CA TRP A 24 17.18 -4.91 4.45
C TRP A 24 18.42 -5.62 3.90
N PRO A 25 18.83 -5.48 2.64
CA PRO A 25 20.05 -6.13 2.15
C PRO A 25 21.29 -5.36 2.61
N ARG A 26 22.37 -6.06 2.99
CA ARG A 26 23.63 -5.43 3.45
C ARG A 26 24.36 -4.64 2.36
N GLU A 27 24.13 -4.98 1.09
CA GLU A 27 24.65 -4.22 -0.05
C GLU A 27 24.06 -2.81 -0.13
N ARG A 28 22.90 -2.59 0.51
CA ARG A 28 22.23 -1.29 0.56
C ARG A 28 22.42 -0.67 1.95
N GLY A 29 23.05 0.49 2.01
CA GLY A 29 23.28 1.17 3.28
C GLY A 29 21.99 1.72 3.89
N LEU A 30 21.73 1.44 5.16
CA LEU A 30 20.53 1.90 5.88
C LEU A 30 20.36 3.42 5.86
N ARG A 31 21.47 4.18 5.90
CA ARG A 31 21.44 5.66 5.89
C ARG A 31 21.00 6.23 4.54
N GLY A 32 21.42 5.61 3.43
CA GLY A 32 21.08 6.06 2.08
C GLY A 32 19.61 5.80 1.75
N ASP A 33 19.06 4.70 2.28
CA ASP A 33 17.66 4.31 2.12
C ASP A 33 16.77 4.73 3.30
N LEU A 34 17.20 5.67 4.15
CA LEU A 34 16.45 6.06 5.35
C LEU A 34 15.00 6.50 5.03
N PRO A 35 14.71 7.31 3.99
CA PRO A 35 13.33 7.64 3.64
C PRO A 35 12.46 6.42 3.32
N LEU A 36 13.03 5.42 2.63
CA LEU A 36 12.36 4.16 2.30
C LEU A 36 12.06 3.35 3.56
N ILE A 37 13.04 3.23 4.45
CA ILE A 37 12.93 2.49 5.70
C ILE A 37 11.87 3.12 6.60
N LEU A 38 11.85 4.45 6.72
CA LEU A 38 10.84 5.15 7.52
C LEU A 38 9.44 5.02 6.92
N ALA A 39 9.30 5.19 5.60
CA ALA A 39 8.01 5.10 4.92
C ALA A 39 7.43 3.68 4.98
N LEU A 40 8.20 2.66 4.56
CA LEU A 40 7.79 1.25 4.66
C LEU A 40 7.60 0.84 6.12
N GLY A 41 8.48 1.29 7.02
CA GLY A 41 8.46 0.92 8.42
C GLY A 41 7.22 1.41 9.12
N ALA A 42 6.76 2.63 8.80
CA ALA A 42 5.52 3.16 9.34
C ALA A 42 4.31 2.28 8.97
N GLY A 43 4.17 1.93 7.68
CA GLY A 43 3.06 1.09 7.23
C GLY A 43 3.15 -0.36 7.72
N LEU A 44 4.33 -0.99 7.64
CA LEU A 44 4.56 -2.35 8.16
C LEU A 44 4.26 -2.42 9.66
N GLY A 45 4.74 -1.43 10.42
CA GLY A 45 4.54 -1.34 11.85
C GLY A 45 3.06 -1.29 12.23
N LEU A 46 2.31 -0.36 11.62
CA LEU A 46 0.87 -0.21 11.86
C LEU A 46 0.07 -1.43 11.40
N GLY A 47 0.43 -2.00 10.25
CA GLY A 47 -0.21 -3.21 9.72
C GLY A 47 0.00 -4.44 10.60
N LEU A 48 1.24 -4.67 11.05
CA LEU A 48 1.58 -5.77 11.95
C LEU A 48 1.02 -5.58 13.35
N SER A 49 0.97 -4.34 13.86
CA SER A 49 0.32 -4.04 15.14
C SER A 49 -1.18 -4.33 15.08
N SER A 50 -1.84 -4.03 13.95
CA SER A 50 -3.24 -4.43 13.71
C SER A 50 -3.42 -5.94 13.67
N ALA A 51 -2.56 -6.65 12.95
CA ALA A 51 -2.57 -8.12 12.89
C ALA A 51 -2.36 -8.74 14.28
N GLY A 52 -1.36 -8.25 15.02
CA GLY A 52 -1.09 -8.67 16.39
C GLY A 52 -2.26 -8.39 17.33
N PHE A 53 -2.89 -7.22 17.21
CA PHE A 53 -4.05 -6.86 18.04
C PHE A 53 -5.21 -7.83 17.81
N PHE A 54 -5.48 -8.21 16.57
CA PHE A 54 -6.49 -9.22 16.27
C PHE A 54 -6.13 -10.61 16.84
N ILE A 55 -4.87 -11.05 16.74
CA ILE A 55 -4.40 -12.28 17.41
C ILE A 55 -4.62 -12.17 18.93
N GLY A 56 -4.34 -11.00 19.51
CA GLY A 56 -4.58 -10.70 20.92
C GLY A 56 -6.06 -10.81 21.31
N LEU A 57 -6.98 -10.27 20.49
CA LEU A 57 -8.42 -10.39 20.70
C LEU A 57 -8.89 -11.84 20.65
N VAL A 58 -8.37 -12.64 19.72
CA VAL A 58 -8.74 -14.06 19.60
C VAL A 58 -8.19 -14.88 20.78
N GLY A 59 -6.95 -14.63 21.21
CA GLY A 59 -6.28 -15.42 22.25
C GLY A 59 -6.57 -14.97 23.69
N PHE A 60 -6.74 -13.67 23.93
CA PHE A 60 -6.84 -13.08 25.27
C PHE A 60 -8.08 -12.20 25.46
N GLY A 61 -8.97 -12.12 24.47
CA GLY A 61 -10.12 -11.20 24.50
C GLY A 61 -9.66 -9.74 24.58
N SER A 62 -10.40 -8.91 25.31
CA SER A 62 -10.09 -7.48 25.49
C SER A 62 -9.00 -7.21 26.55
N SER A 63 -8.25 -8.22 26.96
CA SER A 63 -7.16 -8.08 27.92
C SER A 63 -6.02 -7.20 27.38
N LYS A 64 -5.43 -6.38 28.26
CA LYS A 64 -4.24 -5.58 27.95
C LYS A 64 -2.95 -6.41 27.84
N ALA A 65 -3.01 -7.73 28.08
CA ALA A 65 -1.88 -8.65 27.97
C ALA A 65 -1.20 -8.60 26.59
N PHE A 66 -1.95 -8.30 25.53
CA PHE A 66 -1.40 -8.10 24.18
C PHE A 66 -0.28 -7.05 24.13
N PHE A 67 -0.37 -5.95 24.88
CA PHE A 67 0.65 -4.90 24.87
C PHE A 67 1.98 -5.37 25.47
N ALA A 68 1.96 -6.33 26.40
CA ALA A 68 3.18 -6.95 26.92
C ALA A 68 3.87 -7.81 25.85
N LEU A 69 3.09 -8.55 25.06
CA LEU A 69 3.62 -9.33 23.92
C LEU A 69 4.17 -8.43 22.82
N GLU A 70 3.49 -7.32 22.51
CA GLU A 70 3.98 -6.32 21.56
C GLU A 70 5.30 -5.69 22.02
N ALA A 71 5.42 -5.34 23.31
CA ALA A 71 6.66 -4.84 23.89
C ALA A 71 7.80 -5.87 23.86
N MET A 72 7.50 -7.15 24.14
CA MET A 72 8.47 -8.23 24.03
C MET A 72 8.95 -8.43 22.59
N GLY A 73 8.02 -8.42 21.62
CA GLY A 73 8.36 -8.48 20.19
C GLY A 73 9.25 -7.33 19.76
N LEU A 74 8.96 -6.11 20.23
CA LEU A 74 9.78 -4.93 19.97
C LEU A 74 11.19 -5.07 20.55
N ALA A 75 11.33 -5.59 21.77
CA ALA A 75 12.64 -5.83 22.40
C ALA A 75 13.47 -6.87 21.64
N VAL A 76 12.83 -7.94 21.14
CA VAL A 76 13.48 -8.95 20.28
C VAL A 76 13.95 -8.31 18.97
N LEU A 77 13.08 -7.56 18.29
CA LEU A 77 13.43 -6.86 17.04
C LEU A 77 14.56 -5.86 17.25
N LEU A 78 14.56 -5.12 18.37
CA LEU A 78 15.64 -4.21 18.73
C LEU A 78 16.96 -4.97 18.93
N GLY A 79 16.94 -6.09 19.66
CA GLY A 79 18.12 -6.93 19.84
C GLY A 79 18.69 -7.45 18.52
N LEU A 80 17.83 -7.90 17.60
CA LEU A 80 18.22 -8.36 16.27
C LEU A 80 18.77 -7.22 15.40
N ALA A 81 18.11 -6.06 15.40
CA ALA A 81 18.55 -4.88 14.66
C ALA A 81 19.91 -4.36 15.19
N LEU A 82 20.11 -4.31 16.51
CA LEU A 82 21.38 -3.90 17.12
C LEU A 82 22.51 -4.89 16.79
N ARG A 83 22.24 -6.21 16.85
CA ARG A 83 23.20 -7.24 16.43
C ARG A 83 23.61 -7.04 14.98
N ARG A 84 22.64 -6.72 14.12
CA ARG A 84 22.90 -6.46 12.71
C ARG A 84 23.74 -5.20 12.49
N VAL A 85 23.36 -4.06 13.08
CA VAL A 85 24.10 -2.80 12.94
C VAL A 85 25.54 -2.96 13.45
N ARG A 86 25.74 -3.68 14.56
CA ARG A 86 27.08 -4.04 15.05
C ARG A 86 27.86 -4.89 14.06
N SER A 87 27.22 -5.91 13.46
CA SER A 87 27.86 -6.74 12.43
C SER A 87 28.27 -5.92 11.21
N GLU A 88 27.45 -4.97 10.76
CA GLU A 88 27.78 -4.09 9.62
C GLU A 88 28.96 -3.17 9.93
N ALA A 89 29.00 -2.59 11.14
CA ALA A 89 30.12 -1.75 11.58
C ALA A 89 31.46 -2.51 11.62
N LEU A 90 31.43 -3.80 11.99
CA LEU A 90 32.61 -4.67 12.04
C LEU A 90 33.11 -5.10 10.65
N THR A 91 32.23 -5.24 9.66
CA THR A 91 32.60 -5.67 8.30
C THR A 91 33.10 -4.54 7.40
N GLY A 92 33.18 -3.30 7.92
CA GLY A 92 33.58 -2.10 7.16
C GLY A 92 32.52 -1.63 6.17
N PRO A 93 32.58 -0.35 5.72
CA PRO A 93 31.62 0.19 4.77
C PRO A 93 31.76 -0.53 3.42
N ARG A 94 30.79 -1.37 3.06
CA ARG A 94 30.63 -1.82 1.68
C ARG A 94 30.29 -0.60 0.83
N ARG A 95 30.94 -0.44 -0.33
CA ARG A 95 30.71 0.68 -1.26
C ARG A 95 29.18 0.82 -1.45
N PRO A 96 28.58 1.98 -1.12
CA PRO A 96 27.17 2.18 -1.43
C PRO A 96 26.98 2.00 -2.93
N VAL A 97 25.89 1.33 -3.32
CA VAL A 97 25.41 1.37 -4.71
C VAL A 97 25.36 2.85 -5.08
N GLY A 98 26.16 3.26 -6.07
CA GLY A 98 26.36 4.66 -6.38
C GLY A 98 25.02 5.35 -6.62
N HIS A 99 24.65 6.30 -5.77
CA HIS A 99 23.48 7.12 -6.03
C HIS A 99 23.74 7.92 -7.31
N PRO A 100 22.84 7.90 -8.29
CA PRO A 100 23.00 8.69 -9.50
C PRO A 100 23.08 10.17 -9.13
N THR A 101 24.29 10.74 -9.21
CA THR A 101 24.53 12.17 -9.00
C THR A 101 24.01 12.91 -10.22
N GLY A 102 22.72 13.19 -10.25
CA GLY A 102 22.11 14.08 -11.22
C GLY A 102 22.57 15.53 -11.01
N ALA A 103 22.51 16.34 -12.07
CA ALA A 103 22.83 17.75 -12.03
C ALA A 103 22.02 18.45 -10.91
N PRO A 104 22.67 19.15 -9.95
CA PRO A 104 21.99 19.68 -8.76
C PRO A 104 20.86 20.65 -9.11
N PHE A 105 20.97 21.40 -10.20
CA PHE A 105 20.05 22.48 -10.57
C PHE A 105 18.58 22.04 -10.70
N VAL A 106 18.29 20.95 -11.41
CA VAL A 106 16.89 20.46 -11.61
C VAL A 106 16.29 20.00 -10.27
N SER A 107 17.09 19.33 -9.44
CA SER A 107 16.64 18.93 -8.09
C SER A 107 16.39 20.12 -7.17
N TRP A 108 17.16 21.21 -7.31
CA TRP A 108 16.92 22.47 -6.59
C TRP A 108 15.62 23.16 -7.01
N LEU A 109 15.24 23.09 -8.29
CA LEU A 109 13.97 23.65 -8.77
C LEU A 109 12.76 22.79 -8.35
N LEU A 110 12.90 21.46 -8.40
CA LEU A 110 11.81 20.55 -8.04
C LEU A 110 11.55 20.46 -6.53
N ALA A 111 12.54 20.75 -5.68
CA ALA A 111 12.38 20.66 -4.24
C ALA A 111 11.35 21.67 -3.66
N PRO A 112 11.35 22.97 -4.03
CA PRO A 112 10.29 23.91 -3.67
C PRO A 112 8.92 23.48 -4.18
N ALA A 113 8.83 22.94 -5.40
CA ALA A 113 7.55 22.46 -5.95
C ALA A 113 7.01 21.26 -5.15
N PHE A 114 7.87 20.32 -4.78
CA PHE A 114 7.52 19.20 -3.90
C PHE A 114 7.09 19.69 -2.51
N ALA A 115 7.84 20.61 -1.90
CA ALA A 115 7.48 21.19 -0.60
C ALA A 115 6.14 21.93 -0.66
N GLY A 116 5.91 22.74 -1.69
CA GLY A 116 4.63 23.44 -1.91
C GLY A 116 3.47 22.46 -2.12
N SER A 117 3.67 21.39 -2.89
CA SER A 117 2.67 20.34 -3.10
C SER A 117 2.35 19.59 -1.80
N LEU A 118 3.37 19.30 -0.98
CA LEU A 118 3.21 18.68 0.32
C LEU A 118 2.44 19.58 1.29
N ILE A 119 2.78 20.88 1.36
CA ILE A 119 2.07 21.85 2.19
C ILE A 119 0.60 21.95 1.75
N ALA A 120 0.34 22.07 0.45
CA ALA A 120 -1.02 22.12 -0.09
C ALA A 120 -1.81 20.85 0.24
N ALA A 121 -1.17 19.67 0.13
CA ALA A 121 -1.77 18.40 0.51
C ALA A 121 -2.10 18.34 2.01
N LEU A 122 -1.20 18.79 2.88
CA LEU A 122 -1.42 18.85 4.34
C LEU A 122 -2.54 19.82 4.71
N VAL A 123 -2.59 21.00 4.09
CA VAL A 123 -3.67 21.98 4.31
C VAL A 123 -5.01 21.40 3.88
N ARG A 124 -5.09 20.78 2.70
CA ARG A 124 -6.33 20.12 2.22
C ARG A 124 -6.74 18.97 3.11
N PHE A 125 -5.79 18.14 3.53
CA PHE A 125 -6.03 17.03 4.45
C PHE A 125 -6.60 17.55 5.78
N GLY A 126 -5.97 18.57 6.35
CA GLY A 126 -6.38 19.21 7.60
C GLY A 126 -7.77 19.84 7.50
N TYR A 127 -8.04 20.60 6.44
CA TYR A 127 -9.36 21.18 6.17
C TYR A 127 -10.43 20.10 6.08
N ARG A 128 -10.20 19.06 5.25
CA ARG A 128 -11.16 17.96 5.07
C ARG A 128 -11.41 17.21 6.37
N SER A 129 -10.35 16.92 7.14
CA SER A 129 -10.46 16.22 8.42
C SER A 129 -11.17 17.06 9.50
N ALA A 130 -11.00 18.39 9.47
CA ALA A 130 -11.70 19.29 10.37
C ALA A 130 -13.20 19.38 10.04
N THR A 131 -13.56 19.38 8.75
CA THR A 131 -14.97 19.40 8.31
C THR A 131 -15.65 18.03 8.45
N TYR A 132 -14.92 16.93 8.26
CA TYR A 132 -15.42 15.55 8.31
C TYR A 132 -14.58 14.70 9.29
N PRO A 133 -14.65 14.95 10.61
CA PRO A 133 -13.78 14.31 11.60
C PRO A 133 -13.98 12.79 11.73
N HIS A 134 -15.11 12.27 11.27
CA HIS A 134 -15.39 10.84 11.24
C HIS A 134 -15.12 10.17 9.87
N GLY A 135 -14.55 10.92 8.93
CA GLY A 135 -14.39 10.51 7.55
C GLY A 135 -15.70 10.56 6.76
N ALA A 136 -15.68 9.95 5.57
CA ALA A 136 -16.87 9.81 4.73
C ALA A 136 -17.55 8.43 4.94
N TRP A 137 -18.51 8.07 4.08
CA TRP A 137 -19.40 6.92 4.27
C TRP A 137 -18.69 5.61 4.65
N ASP A 138 -17.70 5.14 3.88
CA ASP A 138 -16.99 3.88 4.19
C ASP A 138 -16.27 3.93 5.54
N ALA A 139 -15.75 5.10 5.93
CA ALA A 139 -15.12 5.26 7.24
C ALA A 139 -16.12 5.15 8.38
N THR A 140 -17.29 5.75 8.27
CA THR A 140 -18.29 5.69 9.34
C THR A 140 -19.00 4.34 9.41
N THR A 141 -19.24 3.69 8.27
CA THR A 141 -20.07 2.49 8.17
C THR A 141 -19.30 1.18 8.16
N ILE A 142 -18.03 1.19 7.77
CA ILE A 142 -17.17 -0.02 7.70
C ILE A 142 -16.06 0.09 8.75
N TRP A 143 -15.16 1.07 8.60
CA TRP A 143 -13.87 1.06 9.30
C TRP A 143 -13.98 1.50 10.76
N ASN A 144 -14.53 2.70 11.01
CA ASN A 144 -14.69 3.22 12.36
C ASN A 144 -15.83 2.53 13.11
N LEU A 145 -16.86 2.03 12.40
CA LEU A 145 -17.89 1.19 13.03
C LEU A 145 -17.26 -0.05 13.63
N ARG A 146 -16.50 -0.80 12.82
CA ARG A 146 -15.84 -2.03 13.26
C ARG A 146 -14.82 -1.77 14.36
N ALA A 147 -14.02 -0.71 14.25
CA ALA A 147 -13.09 -0.32 15.31
C ALA A 147 -13.79 -0.10 16.66
N ARG A 148 -15.02 0.46 16.66
CA ARG A 148 -15.80 0.67 17.90
C ARG A 148 -16.30 -0.64 18.49
N PHE A 149 -16.75 -1.59 17.68
CA PHE A 149 -17.09 -2.92 18.19
C PHE A 149 -15.86 -3.62 18.81
N LEU A 150 -14.70 -3.54 18.14
CA LEU A 150 -13.47 -4.14 18.66
C LEU A 150 -12.98 -3.50 19.96
N PHE A 151 -13.21 -2.19 20.14
CA PHE A 151 -12.80 -1.45 21.33
C PHE A 151 -13.82 -1.54 22.48
N ARG A 152 -15.11 -1.32 22.20
CA ARG A 152 -16.19 -1.27 23.22
C ARG A 152 -16.79 -2.63 23.52
N GLY A 153 -16.74 -3.55 22.57
CA GLY A 153 -17.54 -4.78 22.59
C GLY A 153 -17.17 -5.77 23.68
N ALA A 154 -16.00 -5.64 24.31
CA ALA A 154 -15.50 -6.60 25.30
C ALA A 154 -15.64 -8.04 24.76
N ASP A 155 -16.34 -8.92 25.47
CA ASP A 155 -16.60 -10.31 25.05
C ASP A 155 -17.46 -10.42 23.77
N HIS A 156 -18.19 -9.36 23.41
CA HIS A 156 -19.05 -9.25 22.23
C HIS A 156 -18.37 -8.60 21.02
N TRP A 157 -17.03 -8.49 21.01
CA TRP A 157 -16.30 -7.87 19.88
C TRP A 157 -16.58 -8.54 18.53
N ARG A 158 -17.01 -9.81 18.51
CA ARG A 158 -17.36 -10.54 17.29
C ARG A 158 -18.65 -10.04 16.62
N ASP A 159 -19.48 -9.29 17.32
CA ASP A 159 -20.70 -8.69 16.74
C ASP A 159 -20.36 -7.69 15.62
N ALA A 160 -19.11 -7.23 15.55
CA ALA A 160 -18.56 -6.43 14.46
C ALA A 160 -18.65 -7.08 13.07
N PHE A 161 -18.87 -8.40 13.02
CA PHE A 161 -18.93 -9.22 11.81
C PHE A 161 -20.31 -9.85 11.60
N SER A 162 -21.31 -9.41 12.36
CA SER A 162 -22.67 -9.93 12.25
C SER A 162 -23.31 -9.58 10.90
N ASN A 163 -24.02 -10.56 10.31
CA ASN A 163 -24.85 -10.36 9.11
C ASN A 163 -26.00 -9.36 9.34
N LEU A 164 -26.34 -9.06 10.60
CA LEU A 164 -27.37 -8.08 10.94
C LEU A 164 -26.94 -6.63 10.65
N LEU A 165 -25.65 -6.38 10.44
CA LEU A 165 -25.12 -5.04 10.11
C LEU A 165 -25.44 -4.59 8.67
N GLY A 166 -25.98 -5.49 7.84
CA GLY A 166 -26.26 -5.25 6.42
C GLY A 166 -25.03 -5.39 5.53
N THR A 167 -25.26 -5.48 4.21
CA THR A 167 -24.19 -5.68 3.22
C THR A 167 -23.25 -4.48 3.10
N TRP A 168 -23.75 -3.26 3.34
CA TRP A 168 -22.97 -2.01 3.31
C TRP A 168 -21.86 -1.96 4.38
N ALA A 169 -21.96 -2.76 5.45
CA ALA A 169 -20.93 -2.83 6.50
C ALA A 169 -19.72 -3.67 6.07
N HIS A 170 -19.80 -4.37 4.93
CA HIS A 170 -18.78 -5.26 4.38
C HIS A 170 -18.11 -6.10 5.47
N ALA A 171 -18.93 -6.80 6.25
CA ALA A 171 -18.52 -7.52 7.45
C ALA A 171 -17.42 -8.56 7.19
N ASP A 172 -17.26 -9.01 5.94
CA ASP A 172 -16.19 -9.93 5.57
C ASP A 172 -14.83 -9.26 5.34
N TYR A 173 -14.74 -7.93 5.33
CA TYR A 173 -13.49 -7.23 5.09
C TYR A 173 -12.46 -7.44 6.22
N PRO A 174 -11.18 -7.71 5.87
CA PRO A 174 -10.08 -7.79 6.81
C PRO A 174 -9.86 -6.54 7.69
N LEU A 175 -8.98 -6.67 8.69
CA LEU A 175 -8.98 -5.78 9.85
C LEU A 175 -7.84 -4.76 9.92
N LEU A 176 -7.02 -4.56 8.88
CA LEU A 176 -5.85 -3.67 9.02
C LEU A 176 -6.22 -2.29 9.58
N VAL A 177 -7.15 -1.57 8.94
CA VAL A 177 -7.60 -0.25 9.38
C VAL A 177 -8.37 -0.30 10.71
N PRO A 178 -9.48 -1.06 10.84
CA PRO A 178 -10.26 -1.06 12.09
C PRO A 178 -9.47 -1.61 13.28
N GLY A 179 -8.61 -2.60 13.06
CA GLY A 179 -7.72 -3.16 14.08
C GLY A 179 -6.63 -2.18 14.51
N ALA A 180 -6.04 -1.40 13.59
CA ALA A 180 -5.07 -0.37 13.95
C ALA A 180 -5.72 0.75 14.80
N VAL A 181 -6.93 1.18 14.43
CA VAL A 181 -7.70 2.18 15.18
C VAL A 181 -8.08 1.63 16.56
N ALA A 182 -8.64 0.42 16.63
CA ALA A 182 -9.04 -0.21 17.88
C ALA A 182 -7.86 -0.49 18.82
N ARG A 183 -6.70 -0.91 18.28
CA ARG A 183 -5.46 -1.07 19.04
C ARG A 183 -5.02 0.25 19.67
N ALA A 184 -5.04 1.35 18.89
CA ALA A 184 -4.67 2.66 19.39
C ALA A 184 -5.66 3.18 20.46
N TRP A 185 -6.96 3.02 20.25
CA TRP A 185 -7.98 3.34 21.28
C TRP A 185 -7.80 2.51 22.55
N SER A 186 -7.54 1.20 22.42
CA SER A 186 -7.28 0.29 23.54
C SER A 186 -6.04 0.70 24.34
N PHE A 187 -5.00 1.18 23.66
CA PHE A 187 -3.79 1.70 24.30
C PHE A 187 -4.05 3.02 25.03
N ILE A 188 -4.81 3.93 24.41
CA ILE A 188 -5.12 5.25 24.98
C ILE A 188 -6.14 5.15 26.13
N GLY A 189 -7.05 4.17 26.07
CA GLY A 189 -8.17 4.00 26.99
C GLY A 189 -9.39 4.87 26.66
N SER A 190 -9.44 5.48 25.47
CA SER A 190 -10.57 6.28 24.98
C SER A 190 -10.61 6.29 23.45
N GLU A 191 -11.63 6.93 22.87
CA GLU A 191 -11.84 7.00 21.42
C GLU A 191 -11.61 8.39 20.80
N PRO A 192 -10.38 8.96 20.85
CA PRO A 192 -10.13 10.22 20.18
C PRO A 192 -10.37 10.10 18.67
N GLN A 193 -11.11 11.07 18.11
CA GLN A 193 -11.29 11.23 16.66
C GLN A 193 -9.94 11.40 15.93
N ALA A 194 -8.92 11.91 16.62
CA ALA A 194 -7.57 12.06 16.08
C ALA A 194 -6.93 10.74 15.64
N VAL A 195 -7.30 9.59 16.22
CA VAL A 195 -6.67 8.29 15.90
C VAL A 195 -6.90 7.89 14.43
N PRO A 196 -8.14 7.73 13.93
CA PRO A 196 -8.34 7.36 12.53
C PRO A 196 -7.87 8.46 11.55
N ILE A 197 -7.94 9.75 11.94
CA ILE A 197 -7.37 10.87 11.16
C ILE A 197 -5.86 10.70 11.00
N LEU A 198 -5.12 10.46 12.10
CA LEU A 198 -3.67 10.27 12.08
C LEU A 198 -3.28 9.00 11.30
N LEU A 199 -4.07 7.93 11.40
CA LEU A 199 -3.84 6.73 10.60
C LEU A 199 -3.92 7.03 9.10
N GLY A 200 -4.98 7.74 8.67
CA GLY A 200 -5.13 8.21 7.28
C GLY A 200 -3.98 9.12 6.83
N LEU A 201 -3.55 10.03 7.71
CA LEU A 201 -2.42 10.94 7.43
C LEU A 201 -1.11 10.18 7.26
N VAL A 202 -0.80 9.25 8.16
CA VAL A 202 0.43 8.47 8.13
C VAL A 202 0.51 7.65 6.85
N PHE A 203 -0.54 6.93 6.45
CA PHE A 203 -0.52 6.17 5.19
C PHE A 203 -0.44 7.09 3.95
N THR A 204 -1.08 8.25 3.97
CA THR A 204 -1.00 9.24 2.88
C THR A 204 0.44 9.73 2.70
N LEU A 205 1.08 10.17 3.78
CA LEU A 205 2.45 10.66 3.75
C LEU A 205 3.44 9.53 3.46
N ALA A 206 3.25 8.35 4.05
CA ALA A 206 4.10 7.19 3.81
C ALA A 206 4.03 6.74 2.35
N THR A 207 2.88 6.82 1.68
CA THR A 207 2.77 6.52 0.23
C THR A 207 3.60 7.49 -0.61
N ALA A 208 3.51 8.80 -0.32
CA ALA A 208 4.29 9.81 -1.02
C ALA A 208 5.80 9.67 -0.77
N LEU A 209 6.19 9.44 0.48
CA LEU A 209 7.58 9.23 0.87
C LEU A 209 8.16 7.93 0.30
N LEU A 210 7.36 6.87 0.22
CA LEU A 210 7.74 5.60 -0.38
C LEU A 210 8.02 5.76 -1.88
N LEU A 211 7.10 6.39 -2.62
CA LEU A 211 7.29 6.65 -4.05
C LEU A 211 8.53 7.52 -4.31
N TRP A 212 8.63 8.64 -3.59
CA TRP A 212 9.77 9.57 -3.68
C TRP A 212 11.09 8.89 -3.34
N GLY A 213 11.14 8.17 -2.22
CA GLY A 213 12.34 7.49 -1.74
C GLY A 213 12.78 6.36 -2.67
N ALA A 214 11.83 5.57 -3.18
CA ALA A 214 12.11 4.46 -4.09
C ALA A 214 12.72 4.95 -5.39
N LEU A 215 12.13 5.97 -6.02
CA LEU A 215 12.63 6.52 -7.27
C LEU A 215 13.90 7.35 -7.08
N THR A 216 14.07 8.01 -5.94
CA THR A 216 15.36 8.64 -5.60
C THR A 216 16.47 7.61 -5.51
N SER A 217 16.17 6.44 -4.93
CA SER A 217 17.14 5.38 -4.73
C SER A 217 17.43 4.56 -5.99
N LEU A 218 16.42 4.31 -6.82
CA LEU A 218 16.53 3.50 -8.05
C LEU A 218 16.86 4.32 -9.31
N ARG A 219 16.58 5.63 -9.33
CA ARG A 219 16.64 6.47 -10.54
C ARG A 219 17.42 7.76 -10.32
N SER A 220 16.82 8.80 -9.76
CA SER A 220 17.47 10.07 -9.44
C SER A 220 16.62 10.87 -8.48
N ARG A 221 17.23 11.83 -7.77
CA ARG A 221 16.50 12.73 -6.88
C ARG A 221 15.43 13.54 -7.62
N GLY A 222 15.70 14.03 -8.84
CA GLY A 222 14.70 14.73 -9.64
C GLY A 222 13.53 13.84 -10.03
N GLN A 223 13.79 12.59 -10.42
CA GLN A 223 12.73 11.61 -10.72
C GLN A 223 11.84 11.36 -9.50
N GLY A 224 12.44 11.15 -8.32
CA GLY A 224 11.69 11.00 -7.08
C GLY A 224 10.84 12.22 -6.77
N LEU A 225 11.41 13.43 -6.83
CA LEU A 225 10.70 14.68 -6.51
C LEU A 225 9.52 14.91 -7.45
N LEU A 226 9.72 14.70 -8.76
CA LEU A 226 8.68 14.86 -9.76
C LEU A 226 7.53 13.86 -9.54
N ALA A 227 7.86 12.59 -9.30
CA ALA A 227 6.86 11.57 -9.00
C ALA A 227 6.05 11.90 -7.74
N GLY A 228 6.74 12.40 -6.71
CA GLY A 228 6.12 12.88 -5.48
C GLY A 228 5.18 14.06 -5.70
N VAL A 229 5.57 15.04 -6.51
CA VAL A 229 4.71 16.17 -6.92
C VAL A 229 3.46 15.66 -7.63
N VAL A 230 3.62 14.81 -8.65
CA VAL A 230 2.48 14.26 -9.42
C VAL A 230 1.51 13.50 -8.51
N LEU A 231 2.04 12.70 -7.57
CA LEU A 231 1.22 11.96 -6.63
C LEU A 231 0.51 12.87 -5.63
N LEU A 232 1.18 13.88 -5.06
CA LEU A 232 0.58 14.80 -4.08
C LEU A 232 -0.43 15.76 -4.73
N CYS A 233 -0.25 16.09 -6.00
CA CYS A 233 -1.22 16.85 -6.80
C CYS A 233 -2.45 16.00 -7.19
N CYS A 234 -2.38 14.66 -7.09
CA CYS A 234 -3.56 13.81 -7.27
C CYS A 234 -4.53 14.03 -6.12
N ASN A 235 -5.68 14.64 -6.42
CA ASN A 235 -6.72 14.92 -5.43
C ASN A 235 -7.21 13.64 -4.71
N SER A 236 -7.25 12.51 -5.42
CA SER A 236 -7.77 11.25 -4.87
C SER A 236 -6.99 10.76 -3.65
N LEU A 237 -5.64 10.77 -3.68
CA LEU A 237 -4.84 10.27 -2.55
C LEU A 237 -5.12 11.05 -1.25
N VAL A 238 -5.05 12.39 -1.32
CA VAL A 238 -5.25 13.26 -0.16
C VAL A 238 -6.69 13.22 0.33
N TYR A 239 -7.65 13.24 -0.61
CA TYR A 239 -9.07 13.20 -0.31
C TYR A 239 -9.47 11.91 0.40
N GLN A 240 -9.04 10.75 -0.10
CA GLN A 240 -9.35 9.46 0.50
C GLN A 240 -8.62 9.23 1.82
N GLY A 241 -7.39 9.72 1.94
CA GLY A 241 -6.64 9.69 3.20
C GLY A 241 -7.36 10.48 4.29
N ALA A 242 -7.80 11.70 3.98
CA ALA A 242 -8.55 12.55 4.90
C ALA A 242 -9.95 12.00 5.23
N ASN A 243 -10.56 11.26 4.29
CA ASN A 243 -11.81 10.55 4.52
C ASN A 243 -11.63 9.23 5.30
N GLN A 244 -10.41 8.88 5.73
CA GLN A 244 -10.10 7.70 6.55
C GLN A 244 -10.43 6.37 5.83
N TYR A 245 -10.21 6.33 4.51
CA TYR A 245 -10.53 5.15 3.69
C TYR A 245 -9.37 4.17 3.62
N ALA A 246 -9.70 2.87 3.62
CA ALA A 246 -8.74 1.77 3.54
C ALA A 246 -8.08 1.63 2.16
N ASP A 247 -8.55 2.35 1.13
CA ASP A 247 -7.97 2.35 -0.21
C ASP A 247 -6.55 2.95 -0.23
N VAL A 248 -6.24 3.90 0.66
CA VAL A 248 -4.88 4.48 0.78
C VAL A 248 -3.88 3.49 1.37
N PRO A 249 -4.15 2.84 2.53
CA PRO A 249 -3.31 1.72 3.01
C PRO A 249 -3.15 0.59 1.98
N LEU A 250 -4.21 0.23 1.25
CA LEU A 250 -4.12 -0.80 0.22
C LEU A 250 -3.15 -0.37 -0.91
N ALA A 251 -3.31 0.83 -1.46
CA ALA A 251 -2.41 1.38 -2.48
C ALA A 251 -0.95 1.46 -1.99
N PHE A 252 -0.76 1.83 -0.72
CA PHE A 252 0.55 1.85 -0.07
C PHE A 252 1.20 0.47 -0.06
N PHE A 253 0.49 -0.57 0.37
CA PHE A 253 1.06 -1.93 0.45
C PHE A 253 1.28 -2.57 -0.92
N MET A 254 0.43 -2.25 -1.90
CA MET A 254 0.66 -2.62 -3.30
C MET A 254 1.97 -2.00 -3.82
N LEU A 255 2.14 -0.69 -3.63
CA LEU A 255 3.38 0.01 -3.98
C LEU A 255 4.58 -0.58 -3.22
N GLY A 256 4.45 -0.85 -1.92
CA GLY A 256 5.50 -1.45 -1.10
C GLY A 256 5.96 -2.81 -1.62
N SER A 257 5.04 -3.64 -2.11
CA SER A 257 5.35 -4.93 -2.71
C SER A 257 6.20 -4.76 -3.97
N PHE A 258 5.80 -3.85 -4.86
CA PHE A 258 6.55 -3.58 -6.09
C PHE A 258 7.90 -2.91 -5.84
N VAL A 259 7.97 -1.97 -4.90
CA VAL A 259 9.23 -1.31 -4.50
C VAL A 259 10.20 -2.34 -3.93
N ALA A 260 9.74 -3.24 -3.05
CA ALA A 260 10.57 -4.28 -2.48
C ALA A 260 11.11 -5.25 -3.56
N LEU A 261 10.28 -5.66 -4.52
CA LEU A 261 10.73 -6.47 -5.66
C LEU A 261 11.73 -5.72 -6.55
N ALA A 262 11.47 -4.45 -6.88
CA ALA A 262 12.37 -3.65 -7.69
C ALA A 262 13.73 -3.48 -7.03
N LEU A 263 13.76 -3.20 -5.72
CA LEU A 263 14.99 -3.13 -4.94
C LEU A 263 15.69 -4.51 -4.88
N ALA A 264 14.94 -5.61 -4.75
CA ALA A 264 15.51 -6.96 -4.72
C ALA A 264 16.24 -7.29 -6.02
N ASP A 265 15.67 -6.87 -7.16
CA ASP A 265 16.26 -7.11 -8.49
C ASP A 265 17.54 -6.26 -8.72
N THR A 266 17.80 -5.22 -7.92
CA THR A 266 19.06 -4.43 -8.00
C THR A 266 20.24 -5.03 -7.22
N VAL A 267 19.97 -5.96 -6.31
CA VAL A 267 20.96 -6.50 -5.36
C VAL A 267 21.49 -7.83 -5.89
N LYS A 268 22.82 -8.02 -5.85
CA LYS A 268 23.43 -9.27 -6.36
C LYS A 268 23.33 -10.39 -5.34
N GLU A 269 23.60 -10.12 -4.07
CA GLU A 269 23.51 -11.09 -2.98
C GLU A 269 22.62 -10.59 -1.83
N GLY A 270 21.75 -11.48 -1.31
CA GLY A 270 20.89 -11.15 -0.17
C GLY A 270 19.59 -10.41 -0.52
N GLY A 271 19.17 -10.42 -1.79
CA GLY A 271 17.86 -9.89 -2.22
C GLY A 271 16.65 -10.66 -1.65
N ASP A 272 16.85 -11.89 -1.16
CA ASP A 272 15.78 -12.73 -0.61
C ASP A 272 15.02 -12.04 0.55
N GLY A 273 15.71 -11.22 1.38
CA GLY A 273 15.07 -10.45 2.45
C GLY A 273 14.05 -9.43 1.92
N LEU A 274 14.34 -8.79 0.79
CA LEU A 274 13.39 -7.88 0.14
C LEU A 274 12.24 -8.63 -0.53
N VAL A 275 12.48 -9.83 -1.06
CA VAL A 275 11.40 -10.69 -1.59
C VAL A 275 10.46 -11.16 -0.48
N VAL A 276 10.99 -11.47 0.71
CA VAL A 276 10.18 -11.72 1.92
C VAL A 276 9.36 -10.49 2.27
N LEU A 277 9.96 -9.29 2.27
CA LEU A 277 9.23 -8.04 2.52
C LEU A 277 8.15 -7.76 1.47
N ALA A 278 8.38 -8.12 0.20
CA ALA A 278 7.37 -8.02 -0.85
C ALA A 278 6.17 -8.95 -0.56
N GLY A 279 6.42 -10.18 -0.13
CA GLY A 279 5.38 -11.11 0.30
C GLY A 279 4.61 -10.60 1.52
N LEU A 280 5.32 -10.06 2.51
CA LEU A 280 4.70 -9.51 3.73
C LEU A 280 3.83 -8.28 3.43
N THR A 281 4.33 -7.35 2.62
CA THR A 281 3.55 -6.18 2.20
C THR A 281 2.34 -6.59 1.37
N ALA A 282 2.45 -7.57 0.48
CA ALA A 282 1.30 -8.12 -0.24
C ALA A 282 0.29 -8.79 0.71
N GLY A 283 0.77 -9.50 1.73
CA GLY A 283 -0.09 -10.05 2.79
C GLY A 283 -0.82 -8.98 3.59
N LEU A 284 -0.16 -7.85 3.89
CA LEU A 284 -0.79 -6.70 4.55
C LEU A 284 -1.77 -5.96 3.64
N ALA A 285 -1.53 -5.90 2.33
CA ALA A 285 -2.53 -5.46 1.35
C ALA A 285 -3.78 -6.33 1.45
N ALA A 286 -3.63 -7.65 1.47
CA ALA A 286 -4.73 -8.60 1.67
C ALA A 286 -5.39 -8.49 3.05
N TRP A 287 -4.66 -8.08 4.09
CA TRP A 287 -5.22 -7.78 5.42
C TRP A 287 -5.95 -6.43 5.49
N THR A 288 -5.90 -5.62 4.42
CA THR A 288 -6.55 -4.31 4.38
C THR A 288 -7.99 -4.36 3.86
N LYS A 289 -8.19 -4.98 2.69
CA LYS A 289 -9.50 -5.17 2.04
C LYS A 289 -9.47 -6.45 1.19
N ASN A 290 -10.64 -6.90 0.73
CA ASN A 290 -10.73 -8.07 -0.15
C ASN A 290 -10.00 -7.89 -1.49
N GLU A 291 -9.95 -6.68 -2.03
CA GLU A 291 -9.19 -6.36 -3.24
C GLU A 291 -7.68 -6.64 -3.08
N GLY A 292 -7.17 -6.65 -1.84
CA GLY A 292 -5.81 -7.06 -1.55
C GLY A 292 -5.54 -8.55 -1.76
N LEU A 293 -6.55 -9.43 -1.56
CA LEU A 293 -6.43 -10.85 -1.89
C LEU A 293 -6.32 -11.07 -3.41
N LEU A 294 -7.12 -10.32 -4.18
CA LEU A 294 -7.01 -10.28 -5.62
C LEU A 294 -5.62 -9.80 -6.06
N PHE A 295 -5.10 -8.75 -5.43
CA PHE A 295 -3.74 -8.27 -5.67
C PHE A 295 -2.68 -9.35 -5.39
N VAL A 296 -2.77 -10.06 -4.26
CA VAL A 296 -1.85 -11.16 -3.93
C VAL A 296 -1.85 -12.22 -5.03
N LEU A 297 -3.03 -12.66 -5.47
CA LEU A 297 -3.17 -13.65 -6.53
C LEU A 297 -2.54 -13.17 -7.84
N ALA A 298 -2.88 -11.94 -8.25
CA ALA A 298 -2.34 -11.32 -9.47
C ALA A 298 -0.81 -11.19 -9.40
N LEU A 299 -0.26 -10.76 -8.27
CA LEU A 299 1.18 -10.60 -8.05
C LEU A 299 1.90 -11.94 -8.13
N PHE A 300 1.35 -12.97 -7.48
CA PHE A 300 1.92 -14.31 -7.50
C PHE A 300 1.96 -14.89 -8.92
N VAL A 301 0.84 -14.81 -9.64
CA VAL A 301 0.75 -15.29 -11.03
C VAL A 301 1.71 -14.52 -11.92
N ALA A 302 1.72 -13.18 -11.83
CA ALA A 302 2.59 -12.33 -12.62
C ALA A 302 4.08 -12.64 -12.37
N ARG A 303 4.51 -12.71 -11.11
CA ARG A 303 5.91 -12.97 -10.76
C ARG A 303 6.35 -14.36 -11.22
N LEU A 304 5.49 -15.37 -11.06
CA LEU A 304 5.77 -16.73 -11.56
C LEU A 304 5.97 -16.72 -13.07
N LEU A 305 5.03 -16.15 -13.84
CA LEU A 305 5.08 -16.13 -15.30
C LEU A 305 6.29 -15.36 -15.82
N VAL A 306 6.55 -14.18 -15.27
CA VAL A 306 7.64 -13.29 -15.71
C VAL A 306 9.00 -13.91 -15.39
N ILE A 307 9.20 -14.42 -14.17
CA ILE A 307 10.48 -15.07 -13.81
C ILE A 307 10.66 -16.39 -14.55
N ALA A 308 9.60 -17.19 -14.75
CA ALA A 308 9.70 -18.41 -15.53
C ALA A 308 10.13 -18.11 -16.98
N ARG A 309 9.60 -17.03 -17.57
CA ARG A 309 9.93 -16.60 -18.93
C ARG A 309 11.34 -16.03 -19.08
N LEU A 310 11.84 -15.33 -18.06
CA LEU A 310 13.13 -14.61 -18.11
C LEU A 310 14.31 -15.39 -17.51
N ARG A 311 14.09 -16.17 -16.45
CA ARG A 311 15.12 -16.92 -15.70
C ARG A 311 14.87 -18.43 -15.60
N GLY A 312 13.76 -18.93 -16.16
CA GLY A 312 13.40 -20.35 -16.14
C GLY A 312 12.58 -20.77 -14.92
N GLY A 313 11.88 -21.90 -15.04
CA GLY A 313 10.89 -22.36 -14.06
C GLY A 313 11.44 -22.65 -12.67
N ARG A 314 12.66 -23.19 -12.56
CA ARG A 314 13.30 -23.50 -11.26
C ARG A 314 13.54 -22.24 -10.43
N GLN A 315 14.04 -21.17 -11.07
CA GLN A 315 14.26 -19.90 -10.39
C GLN A 315 12.93 -19.25 -10.02
N ALA A 316 11.91 -19.38 -10.87
CA ALA A 316 10.57 -18.88 -10.58
C ALA A 316 9.99 -19.52 -9.31
N LEU A 317 10.06 -20.86 -9.19
CA LEU A 317 9.59 -21.58 -8.00
C LEU A 317 10.37 -21.20 -6.74
N ARG A 318 11.70 -21.00 -6.82
CA ARG A 318 12.50 -20.48 -5.69
C ARG A 318 12.01 -19.10 -5.27
N CYS A 319 11.88 -18.16 -6.20
CA CYS A 319 11.43 -16.80 -5.90
C CYS A 319 10.04 -16.80 -5.26
N GLN A 320 9.12 -17.65 -5.75
CA GLN A 320 7.81 -17.83 -5.13
C GLN A 320 7.93 -18.37 -3.71
N GLY A 321 8.76 -19.39 -3.48
CA GLY A 321 8.97 -19.95 -2.14
C GLY A 321 9.44 -18.90 -1.14
N VAL A 322 10.39 -18.04 -1.53
CA VAL A 322 10.87 -16.93 -0.67
C VAL A 322 9.77 -15.90 -0.43
N MET A 323 8.99 -15.54 -1.45
CA MET A 323 7.87 -14.60 -1.31
C MET A 323 6.78 -15.15 -0.38
N VAL A 324 6.51 -16.46 -0.45
CA VAL A 324 5.58 -17.15 0.45
C VAL A 324 6.03 -17.05 1.91
N LEU A 325 7.33 -17.05 2.22
CA LEU A 325 7.78 -16.89 3.61
C LEU A 325 7.31 -15.59 4.26
N GLY A 326 7.23 -14.50 3.47
CA GLY A 326 6.70 -13.22 3.94
C GLY A 326 5.18 -13.17 3.95
N LEU A 327 4.53 -13.80 2.97
CA LEU A 327 3.08 -13.78 2.80
C LEU A 327 2.35 -14.71 3.78
N ALA A 328 2.94 -15.88 4.09
CA ALA A 328 2.29 -16.95 4.83
C ALA A 328 1.72 -16.53 6.20
N PRO A 329 2.43 -15.76 7.06
CA PRO A 329 1.86 -15.33 8.34
C PRO A 329 0.56 -14.56 8.18
N MET A 330 0.48 -13.70 7.15
CA MET A 330 -0.72 -12.90 6.87
C MET A 330 -1.83 -13.74 6.24
N LEU A 331 -1.49 -14.66 5.32
CA LEU A 331 -2.50 -15.56 4.76
C LEU A 331 -3.11 -16.49 5.80
N LEU A 332 -2.31 -17.03 6.71
CA LEU A 332 -2.81 -17.86 7.82
C LEU A 332 -3.76 -17.05 8.70
N LEU A 333 -3.42 -15.79 9.00
CA LEU A 333 -4.30 -14.90 9.74
C LEU A 333 -5.61 -14.61 9.01
N ILE A 334 -5.53 -14.34 7.70
CA ILE A 334 -6.71 -14.11 6.87
C ILE A 334 -7.58 -15.37 6.80
N CYS A 335 -6.99 -16.55 6.64
CA CYS A 335 -7.74 -17.82 6.62
C CYS A 335 -8.44 -18.05 7.97
N ALA A 336 -7.75 -17.83 9.09
CA ALA A 336 -8.33 -17.92 10.42
C ALA A 336 -9.50 -16.95 10.60
N PHE A 337 -9.36 -15.71 10.11
CA PHE A 337 -10.43 -14.72 10.13
C PHE A 337 -11.61 -15.13 9.23
N LYS A 338 -11.34 -15.51 7.97
CA LYS A 338 -12.36 -15.81 6.96
C LYS A 338 -13.15 -17.07 7.26
N TRP A 339 -12.53 -18.10 7.85
CA TRP A 339 -13.22 -19.34 8.20
C TRP A 339 -13.81 -19.34 9.60
N GLY A 340 -13.18 -18.62 10.54
CA GLY A 340 -13.62 -18.64 11.94
C GLY A 340 -14.64 -17.56 12.31
N ILE A 341 -14.65 -16.42 11.61
CA ILE A 341 -15.36 -15.22 12.08
C ILE A 341 -16.14 -14.51 10.96
N ALA A 342 -15.50 -14.30 9.80
CA ALA A 342 -16.08 -13.49 8.73
C ALA A 342 -17.30 -14.19 8.09
N PRO A 343 -18.36 -13.44 7.75
CA PRO A 343 -19.43 -13.98 6.92
C PRO A 343 -18.97 -14.19 5.47
N ALA A 344 -19.81 -14.87 4.69
CA ALA A 344 -19.59 -15.05 3.26
C ALA A 344 -19.53 -13.70 2.52
N ASN A 345 -18.74 -13.64 1.45
CA ASN A 345 -18.63 -12.43 0.64
C ASN A 345 -19.96 -12.11 -0.06
N ASP A 346 -20.43 -10.87 0.09
CA ASP A 346 -21.73 -10.39 -0.39
C ASP A 346 -21.88 -10.46 -1.91
N LEU A 347 -20.84 -10.06 -2.65
CA LEU A 347 -20.82 -10.10 -4.11
C LEU A 347 -20.86 -11.54 -4.63
N LEU A 348 -20.06 -12.43 -4.06
CA LEU A 348 -20.03 -13.82 -4.51
C LEU A 348 -21.29 -14.60 -4.10
N ALA A 349 -21.85 -14.32 -2.93
CA ALA A 349 -23.06 -14.99 -2.44
C ALA A 349 -24.32 -14.64 -3.26
N SER A 350 -24.32 -13.50 -3.96
CA SER A 350 -25.44 -13.02 -4.75
C SER A 350 -25.37 -13.33 -6.25
N LEU A 351 -24.30 -14.00 -6.71
CA LEU A 351 -24.11 -14.33 -8.12
C LEU A 351 -24.60 -15.75 -8.45
N GLN A 352 -25.48 -15.87 -9.44
CA GLN A 352 -25.82 -17.15 -10.07
C GLN A 352 -25.04 -17.32 -11.39
N PRO A 353 -24.59 -18.53 -11.77
CA PRO A 353 -23.80 -18.75 -12.98
C PRO A 353 -24.48 -18.29 -14.28
N THR A 354 -25.80 -18.43 -14.38
CA THR A 354 -26.59 -17.96 -15.52
C THR A 354 -26.52 -16.43 -15.66
N ASP A 355 -26.69 -15.71 -14.55
CA ASP A 355 -26.65 -14.25 -14.52
C ASP A 355 -25.26 -13.70 -14.91
N ILE A 356 -24.19 -14.45 -14.60
CA ILE A 356 -22.83 -14.08 -14.97
C ILE A 356 -22.67 -14.07 -16.50
N LEU A 357 -23.13 -15.12 -17.17
CA LEU A 357 -22.99 -15.23 -18.63
C LEU A 357 -23.81 -14.15 -19.34
N ASP A 358 -25.05 -13.92 -18.89
CA ASP A 358 -25.92 -12.90 -19.46
C ASP A 358 -25.34 -11.48 -19.27
N ARG A 359 -24.73 -11.21 -18.11
CA ARG A 359 -24.09 -9.91 -17.85
C ARG A 359 -22.79 -9.72 -18.62
N LEU A 360 -21.98 -10.77 -18.81
CA LEU A 360 -20.72 -10.70 -19.56
C LEU A 360 -20.93 -10.51 -21.06
N THR A 361 -22.00 -11.10 -21.59
CA THR A 361 -22.35 -10.99 -23.02
C THR A 361 -23.10 -9.70 -23.35
N ASN A 362 -23.49 -8.91 -22.35
CA ASN A 362 -24.16 -7.63 -22.54
C ASN A 362 -23.18 -6.53 -23.01
N PRO A 363 -23.25 -6.09 -24.29
CA PRO A 363 -22.26 -5.15 -24.84
C PRO A 363 -22.35 -3.77 -24.20
N TRP A 364 -23.55 -3.36 -23.78
CA TRP A 364 -23.76 -2.08 -23.12
C TRP A 364 -23.05 -2.03 -21.76
N ARG A 365 -23.17 -3.09 -20.95
CA ARG A 365 -22.45 -3.16 -19.66
C ARG A 365 -20.94 -3.08 -19.86
N LEU A 366 -20.40 -3.84 -20.81
CA LEU A 366 -18.95 -3.83 -21.09
C LEU A 366 -18.48 -2.45 -21.55
N TRP A 367 -19.20 -1.84 -22.51
CA TRP A 367 -18.91 -0.49 -22.98
C TRP A 367 -18.98 0.53 -21.85
N PHE A 368 -20.03 0.50 -21.03
CA PHE A 368 -20.23 1.45 -19.93
C PHE A 368 -19.10 1.38 -18.90
N VAL A 369 -18.68 0.17 -18.53
CA VAL A 369 -17.56 -0.04 -17.59
C VAL A 369 -16.25 0.46 -18.18
N LEU A 370 -15.92 0.08 -19.42
CA LEU A 370 -14.68 0.48 -20.08
C LEU A 370 -14.61 1.99 -20.30
N HIS A 371 -15.71 2.60 -20.76
CA HIS A 371 -15.83 4.04 -20.94
C HIS A 371 -15.66 4.77 -19.61
N SER A 372 -16.35 4.32 -18.55
CA SER A 372 -16.24 4.91 -17.21
C SER A 372 -14.81 4.82 -16.65
N PHE A 373 -14.12 3.69 -16.84
CA PHE A 373 -12.70 3.58 -16.45
C PHE A 373 -11.83 4.59 -17.18
N GLY A 374 -12.04 4.76 -18.49
CA GLY A 374 -11.32 5.75 -19.30
C GLY A 374 -11.52 7.17 -18.78
N GLU A 375 -12.76 7.59 -18.60
CA GLU A 375 -13.09 8.93 -18.09
C GLU A 375 -12.52 9.17 -16.68
N ARG A 376 -12.70 8.21 -15.77
CA ARG A 376 -12.23 8.35 -14.39
C ARG A 376 -10.71 8.32 -14.27
N PHE A 377 -10.02 7.57 -15.13
CA PHE A 377 -8.56 7.57 -15.15
C PHE A 377 -8.00 8.92 -15.62
N LEU A 378 -8.65 9.55 -16.60
CA LEU A 378 -8.32 10.92 -17.02
C LEU A 378 -8.63 11.95 -15.93
N ALA A 379 -9.70 11.73 -15.15
CA ALA A 379 -10.14 12.63 -14.08
C ALA A 379 -9.48 12.35 -12.70
N LEU A 380 -8.57 11.38 -12.57
CA LEU A 380 -7.95 10.99 -11.28
C LEU A 380 -7.25 12.15 -10.56
N SER A 381 -6.70 13.08 -11.32
CA SER A 381 -6.02 14.30 -10.84
C SER A 381 -6.99 15.48 -10.65
N GLY A 382 -8.29 15.26 -10.76
CA GLY A 382 -9.33 16.29 -10.63
C GLY A 382 -9.25 17.31 -11.77
N TRP A 383 -8.89 18.54 -11.43
CA TRP A 383 -8.81 19.70 -12.34
C TRP A 383 -7.75 19.54 -13.43
N LEU A 384 -6.79 18.63 -13.23
CA LEU A 384 -5.75 18.30 -14.18
C LEU A 384 -6.12 17.02 -14.92
N ALA A 385 -7.13 17.03 -15.80
CA ALA A 385 -7.18 16.03 -16.89
C ALA A 385 -5.83 15.95 -17.66
N ALA A 386 -5.01 16.99 -17.48
CA ALA A 386 -3.63 17.11 -17.86
C ALA A 386 -2.63 16.17 -17.18
N ALA A 387 -2.90 15.39 -16.11
CA ALA A 387 -1.80 14.59 -15.52
C ALA A 387 -1.35 13.43 -16.42
N PRO A 388 -2.23 12.54 -16.91
CA PRO A 388 -1.83 11.54 -17.92
C PRO A 388 -1.27 12.18 -19.20
N LEU A 389 -1.85 13.31 -19.64
CA LEU A 389 -1.36 14.05 -20.81
C LEU A 389 0.03 14.66 -20.57
N ALA A 390 0.27 15.27 -19.41
CA ALA A 390 1.55 15.85 -19.04
C ALA A 390 2.61 14.78 -18.85
N LEU A 391 2.24 13.61 -18.30
CA LEU A 391 3.12 12.45 -18.29
C LEU A 391 3.41 11.99 -19.72
N ALA A 392 2.41 11.85 -20.60
CA ALA A 392 2.64 11.50 -22.00
C ALA A 392 3.57 12.50 -22.71
N LEU A 393 3.36 13.81 -22.54
CA LEU A 393 4.22 14.86 -23.07
C LEU A 393 5.63 14.80 -22.47
N TYR A 394 5.74 14.59 -21.16
CA TYR A 394 7.02 14.42 -20.48
C TYR A 394 7.79 13.22 -21.03
N LEU A 395 7.12 12.09 -21.29
CA LEU A 395 7.72 10.91 -21.92
C LEU A 395 8.18 11.20 -23.35
N LEU A 396 7.42 11.97 -24.12
CA LEU A 396 7.80 12.36 -25.49
C LEU A 396 9.03 13.26 -25.50
N VAL A 397 9.14 14.18 -24.54
CA VAL A 397 10.28 15.11 -24.42
C VAL A 397 11.53 14.42 -23.88
N VAL A 398 11.40 13.67 -22.78
CA VAL A 398 12.54 13.10 -22.05
C VAL A 398 12.92 11.72 -22.59
N GLY A 399 12.01 11.03 -23.26
CA GLY A 399 12.25 9.75 -23.91
C GLY A 399 12.31 8.55 -22.96
N TRP A 400 12.48 7.39 -23.57
CA TRP A 400 12.48 6.09 -22.91
C TRP A 400 13.89 5.66 -22.49
N ARG A 401 14.01 5.06 -21.31
CA ARG A 401 15.23 4.39 -20.84
C ARG A 401 15.34 3.02 -21.52
N LYS A 402 16.38 2.83 -22.32
CA LYS A 402 16.65 1.55 -23.01
C LYS A 402 17.45 0.55 -22.17
N GLU A 403 18.34 1.04 -21.29
CA GLU A 403 19.31 0.21 -20.56
C GLU A 403 19.14 0.28 -19.05
N GLY A 404 19.40 -0.84 -18.37
CA GLY A 404 19.35 -0.97 -16.91
C GLY A 404 17.95 -0.98 -16.31
N VAL A 405 16.90 -1.16 -17.11
CA VAL A 405 15.54 -1.39 -16.60
C VAL A 405 15.45 -2.81 -16.05
N GLU A 406 15.02 -2.94 -14.81
CA GLU A 406 14.78 -4.19 -14.11
C GLU A 406 13.54 -4.88 -14.70
N ARG A 407 13.73 -5.57 -15.84
CA ARG A 407 12.66 -6.17 -16.67
C ARG A 407 11.76 -7.12 -15.88
N GLU A 408 12.31 -7.78 -14.88
CA GLU A 408 11.59 -8.73 -14.02
C GLU A 408 10.57 -8.04 -13.14
N SER A 409 10.98 -7.03 -12.37
CA SER A 409 10.07 -6.24 -11.55
C SER A 409 9.09 -5.42 -12.37
N LEU A 410 9.55 -4.77 -13.44
CA LEU A 410 8.67 -4.01 -14.32
C LEU A 410 7.62 -4.92 -14.99
N GLY A 411 8.04 -6.05 -15.55
CA GLY A 411 7.14 -7.02 -16.15
C GLY A 411 6.15 -7.58 -15.13
N THR A 412 6.63 -7.94 -13.94
CA THR A 412 5.77 -8.41 -12.84
C THR A 412 4.72 -7.36 -12.51
N MET A 413 5.12 -6.10 -12.33
CA MET A 413 4.23 -5.01 -11.97
C MET A 413 3.19 -4.73 -13.06
N LEU A 414 3.59 -4.61 -14.33
CA LEU A 414 2.65 -4.35 -15.43
C LEU A 414 1.64 -5.48 -15.61
N VAL A 415 2.09 -6.74 -15.54
CA VAL A 415 1.18 -7.91 -15.61
C VAL A 415 0.26 -7.94 -14.39
N THR A 416 0.77 -7.68 -13.19
CA THR A 416 -0.04 -7.63 -11.96
C THR A 416 -1.13 -6.57 -12.06
N LEU A 417 -0.76 -5.34 -12.44
CA LEU A 417 -1.72 -4.23 -12.57
C LEU A 417 -2.74 -4.50 -13.68
N GLY A 418 -2.32 -5.10 -14.80
CA GLY A 418 -3.22 -5.53 -15.86
C GLY A 418 -4.24 -6.57 -15.37
N LEU A 419 -3.80 -7.59 -14.62
CA LEU A 419 -4.67 -8.60 -14.02
C LEU A 419 -5.64 -8.01 -12.99
N VAL A 420 -5.17 -7.09 -12.13
CA VAL A 420 -6.01 -6.40 -11.14
C VAL A 420 -7.08 -5.56 -11.83
N LEU A 421 -6.70 -4.78 -12.86
CA LEU A 421 -7.65 -3.97 -13.63
C LEU A 421 -8.68 -4.85 -14.37
N ALA A 422 -8.23 -5.93 -15.00
CA ALA A 422 -9.13 -6.89 -15.65
C ALA A 422 -10.13 -7.50 -14.67
N ALA A 423 -9.67 -7.84 -13.46
CA ALA A 423 -10.54 -8.36 -12.41
C ALA A 423 -11.52 -7.30 -11.87
N TYR A 424 -11.12 -6.03 -11.73
CA TYR A 424 -12.08 -4.97 -11.38
C TYR A 424 -13.13 -4.74 -12.46
N ILE A 425 -12.72 -4.73 -13.74
CA ILE A 425 -13.65 -4.66 -14.87
C ILE A 425 -14.63 -5.83 -14.81
N PHE A 426 -14.12 -7.05 -14.60
CA PHE A 426 -14.95 -8.24 -14.44
C PHE A 426 -15.97 -8.08 -13.31
N VAL A 427 -15.55 -7.66 -12.11
CA VAL A 427 -16.44 -7.45 -10.96
C VAL A 427 -17.54 -6.43 -11.26
N TYR A 428 -17.25 -5.34 -11.96
CA TYR A 428 -18.28 -4.38 -12.38
C TYR A 428 -19.24 -4.96 -13.40
N VAL A 429 -18.73 -5.65 -14.42
CA VAL A 429 -19.58 -6.22 -15.47
C VAL A 429 -20.59 -7.20 -14.87
N VAL A 430 -20.11 -8.08 -13.98
CA VAL A 430 -20.96 -9.11 -13.34
C VAL A 430 -21.73 -8.58 -12.13
N THR A 431 -21.56 -7.32 -11.72
CA THR A 431 -22.11 -6.83 -10.46
C THR A 431 -23.65 -6.99 -10.39
N PRO A 432 -24.18 -7.44 -9.22
CA PRO A 432 -25.63 -7.53 -8.99
C PRO A 432 -26.27 -6.17 -8.69
N TYR A 433 -25.47 -5.17 -8.35
CA TYR A 433 -25.94 -3.83 -8.06
C TYR A 433 -26.30 -3.05 -9.33
N ASP A 434 -27.01 -1.93 -9.17
CA ASP A 434 -27.15 -0.96 -10.25
C ASP A 434 -25.76 -0.50 -10.72
N LEU A 435 -25.48 -0.70 -12.01
CA LEU A 435 -24.14 -0.53 -12.54
C LEU A 435 -23.70 0.94 -12.49
N ALA A 436 -24.62 1.88 -12.80
CA ALA A 436 -24.32 3.30 -12.79
C ALA A 436 -24.00 3.79 -11.38
N TRP A 437 -24.81 3.40 -10.39
CA TRP A 437 -24.57 3.69 -8.99
C TRP A 437 -23.26 3.07 -8.48
N HIS A 438 -23.00 1.79 -8.79
CA HIS A 438 -21.81 1.10 -8.31
C HIS A 438 -20.53 1.73 -8.87
N VAL A 439 -20.52 2.06 -10.17
CA VAL A 439 -19.41 2.78 -10.82
C VAL A 439 -19.24 4.18 -10.22
N ALA A 440 -20.33 4.95 -10.08
CA ALA A 440 -20.27 6.33 -9.59
C ALA A 440 -19.73 6.41 -8.15
N THR A 441 -20.07 5.44 -7.31
CA THR A 441 -19.72 5.44 -5.89
C THR A 441 -18.33 4.87 -5.61
N SER A 442 -17.81 3.91 -6.38
CA SER A 442 -16.59 3.16 -6.01
C SER A 442 -15.40 3.28 -6.97
N MET A 443 -15.61 3.64 -8.25
CA MET A 443 -14.54 3.57 -9.27
C MET A 443 -13.35 4.49 -8.99
N HIS A 444 -13.60 5.69 -8.46
CA HIS A 444 -12.53 6.62 -8.08
C HIS A 444 -11.58 6.05 -7.01
N ARG A 445 -12.07 5.12 -6.17
CA ARG A 445 -11.30 4.43 -5.13
C ARG A 445 -10.45 3.32 -5.72
N LEU A 446 -11.05 2.49 -6.59
CA LEU A 446 -10.34 1.39 -7.26
C LEU A 446 -9.20 1.90 -8.15
N ALA A 447 -9.39 3.03 -8.82
CA ALA A 447 -8.36 3.66 -9.63
C ALA A 447 -7.16 4.12 -8.77
N LEU A 448 -7.40 4.58 -7.54
CA LEU A 448 -6.35 4.96 -6.59
C LEU A 448 -5.47 3.77 -6.17
N HIS A 449 -6.01 2.55 -6.08
CA HIS A 449 -5.23 1.35 -5.72
C HIS A 449 -4.00 1.18 -6.62
N CYS A 450 -4.19 1.42 -7.92
CA CYS A 450 -3.14 1.23 -8.93
C CYS A 450 -2.28 2.47 -9.13
N TRP A 451 -2.79 3.68 -8.84
CA TRP A 451 -2.16 4.95 -9.24
C TRP A 451 -0.73 5.14 -8.75
N PRO A 452 -0.38 4.96 -7.44
CA PRO A 452 1.00 5.10 -6.98
C PRO A 452 1.95 4.11 -7.67
N SER A 453 1.49 2.89 -7.92
CA SER A 453 2.26 1.83 -8.58
C SER A 453 2.45 2.10 -10.08
N LEU A 454 1.45 2.68 -10.74
CA LEU A 454 1.56 3.13 -12.13
C LEU A 454 2.56 4.28 -12.27
N LEU A 455 2.54 5.27 -11.36
CA LEU A 455 3.55 6.33 -11.32
C LEU A 455 4.95 5.74 -11.08
N PHE A 456 5.07 4.78 -10.17
CA PHE A 456 6.34 4.08 -9.95
C PHE A 456 6.84 3.39 -11.23
N ALA A 457 6.00 2.59 -11.88
CA ALA A 457 6.31 1.94 -13.16
C ALA A 457 6.75 2.95 -14.23
N TYR A 458 6.00 4.04 -14.36
CA TYR A 458 6.24 5.11 -15.31
C TYR A 458 7.63 5.75 -15.11
N PHE A 459 7.97 6.16 -13.90
CA PHE A 459 9.25 6.83 -13.63
C PHE A 459 10.45 5.86 -13.58
N LEU A 460 10.24 4.55 -13.50
CA LEU A 460 11.29 3.57 -13.75
C LEU A 460 11.70 3.50 -15.23
N ILE A 461 10.77 3.72 -16.16
CA ILE A 461 11.00 3.60 -17.61
C ILE A 461 11.38 4.92 -18.30
N VAL A 462 11.01 6.07 -17.74
CA VAL A 462 11.36 7.38 -18.34
C VAL A 462 12.82 7.73 -18.02
N ARG A 463 13.51 8.40 -18.96
CA ARG A 463 14.88 8.89 -18.71
C ARG A 463 14.89 9.97 -17.62
N ASN A 464 16.05 10.21 -17.03
CA ASN A 464 16.18 11.21 -15.96
C ASN A 464 16.02 12.63 -16.54
N PRO A 465 15.26 13.53 -15.89
CA PRO A 465 15.13 14.90 -16.36
C PRO A 465 16.49 15.62 -16.40
N GLU A 466 17.40 15.27 -15.49
CA GLU A 466 18.75 15.83 -15.47
C GLU A 466 19.57 15.45 -16.71
N ALA A 467 19.35 14.26 -17.26
CA ALA A 467 20.06 13.81 -18.47
C ALA A 467 19.55 14.55 -19.71
N ALA A 468 18.23 14.73 -19.82
CA ALA A 468 17.61 15.43 -20.95
C ALA A 468 18.01 16.92 -21.03
N VAL A 469 18.16 17.60 -19.89
CA VAL A 469 18.60 19.02 -19.85
C VAL A 469 20.07 19.17 -20.25
N THR A 470 20.90 18.14 -20.06
CA THR A 470 22.33 18.19 -20.42
C THR A 470 22.57 17.87 -21.91
N GLU A 471 21.60 17.24 -22.58
CA GLU A 471 21.63 16.90 -24.01
C GLU A 471 21.05 18.01 -24.92
N LEU A 472 20.42 19.04 -24.33
CA LEU A 472 19.90 20.25 -24.98
C LEU A 472 20.93 21.38 -24.90
#